data_AF-I3D442-F1
#
_entry.id   AF-I3D442-F1
#
_cell.length_a   1.000
_cell.length_b   1.000
_cell.length_c   1.000
_cell.angle_alpha   90.00
_cell.angle_beta   90.00
_cell.angle_gamma   90.00
#
_symmetry.space_group_name_H-M   'P 1'
#
loop_
_entity.id
_entity.type
_entity.pdbx_description
1 polymer ?
#
loop_
_entity_poly.entity_id
_entity_poly.type
_entity_poly.pdbx_seq_one_letter_code
_entity_poly.pdbx_strand_id
1 'polypeptide(L)'
;MQIGIYGSGTTESAAKTIKKILDDSGIKSFPIGKSKNKESDCVIVLGGDKGVRNYFHRTFDSTSPVLGVSEGEASGFLAQVELREFSAYVNILKNKIMLLKKFLD
;
A
#
# COMPACT_ATOMS: atom_id res chain seq x y z
N MET A 1 -12.52 4.67 3.78
CA MET A 1 -11.09 4.30 3.73
C MET A 1 -10.48 4.89 2.47
N GLN A 2 -9.32 5.54 2.59
CA GLN A 2 -8.55 6.08 1.48
C GLN A 2 -7.11 5.57 1.54
N ILE A 3 -6.65 4.93 0.46
CA ILE A 3 -5.34 4.28 0.39
C ILE A 3 -4.43 5.03 -0.58
N GLY A 4 -3.21 5.34 -0.13
CA GLY A 4 -2.15 5.82 -1.01
C GLY A 4 -1.42 4.65 -1.67
N ILE A 5 -1.10 4.76 -2.96
CA ILE A 5 -0.30 3.75 -3.69
C ILE A 5 1.04 4.38 -4.07
N TYR A 6 2.12 3.86 -3.51
CA TYR A 6 3.49 4.28 -3.80
C TYR A 6 4.22 3.21 -4.62
N GLY A 7 4.89 3.63 -5.68
CA GLY A 7 5.67 2.76 -6.55
C GLY A 7 6.64 3.54 -7.43
N SER A 8 7.43 2.83 -8.22
CA SER A 8 8.32 3.40 -9.24
C SER A 8 7.76 3.16 -10.64
N GLY A 9 8.40 3.74 -11.67
CA GLY A 9 7.99 3.51 -13.06
C GLY A 9 7.97 2.02 -13.46
N THR A 10 8.77 1.20 -12.80
CA THR A 10 8.80 -0.27 -13.00
C THR A 10 7.60 -1.02 -12.43
N THR A 11 6.82 -0.41 -11.53
CA THR A 11 5.70 -1.06 -10.82
C THR A 11 4.33 -0.58 -11.32
N GLU A 12 4.27 0.01 -12.52
CA GLU A 12 3.04 0.61 -13.05
C GLU A 12 1.92 -0.41 -13.26
N SER A 13 2.27 -1.60 -13.75
CA SER A 13 1.31 -2.70 -13.93
C SER A 13 0.72 -3.16 -12.60
N ALA A 14 1.56 -3.34 -11.58
CA ALA A 14 1.12 -3.68 -10.23
C ALA A 14 0.23 -2.58 -9.63
N ALA A 15 0.57 -1.31 -9.83
CA ALA A 15 -0.25 -0.19 -9.36
C ALA A 15 -1.66 -0.21 -9.98
N LYS A 16 -1.78 -0.49 -11.28
CA LYS A 16 -3.06 -0.63 -11.97
C LYS A 16 -3.88 -1.81 -11.43
N THR A 17 -3.22 -2.96 -11.22
CA THR A 17 -3.86 -4.15 -10.66
C THR A 17 -4.38 -3.92 -9.23
N ILE A 18 -3.54 -3.36 -8.34
CA ILE A 18 -3.93 -2.99 -6.97
C ILE A 18 -5.10 -2.00 -7.00
N LYS A 19 -4.99 -0.95 -7.83
CA LYS A 19 -6.07 0.05 -7.95
C LYS A 19 -7.39 -0.61 -8.32
N LYS A 20 -7.40 -1.50 -9.31
CA LYS A 20 -8.60 -2.22 -9.72
C LYS A 20 -9.21 -3.04 -8.58
N ILE A 21 -8.39 -3.82 -7.87
CA ILE A 21 -8.84 -4.62 -6.72
C ILE A 21 -9.46 -3.74 -5.62
N LEU A 22 -8.85 -2.59 -5.34
CA LEU A 22 -9.37 -1.62 -4.37
C LEU A 22 -10.69 -1.00 -4.83
N ASP A 23 -10.78 -0.59 -6.11
CA ASP A 23 -12.00 -0.04 -6.70
C ASP A 23 -13.15 -1.06 -6.63
N ASP A 24 -12.89 -2.32 -7.00
CA ASP A 24 -13.85 -3.45 -6.93
C ASP A 24 -14.32 -3.71 -5.48
N SER A 25 -13.48 -3.36 -4.49
CA SER A 25 -13.79 -3.47 -3.06
C SER A 25 -14.42 -2.19 -2.46
N GLY A 26 -14.71 -1.19 -3.29
CA GLY A 26 -15.27 0.10 -2.87
C GLY A 26 -14.30 0.98 -2.07
N ILE A 27 -12.99 0.78 -2.22
CA ILE A 27 -11.94 1.51 -1.50
C ILE A 27 -11.36 2.57 -2.43
N LYS A 28 -11.42 3.84 -2.01
CA LYS A 28 -10.80 4.94 -2.76
C LYS A 28 -9.28 4.83 -2.66
N SER A 29 -8.60 5.01 -3.78
CA SER A 29 -7.14 5.00 -3.83
C SER A 29 -6.57 6.13 -4.69
N PHE A 30 -5.33 6.52 -4.43
CA PHE A 30 -4.63 7.56 -5.20
C PHE A 30 -3.13 7.28 -5.28
N PRO A 31 -2.45 7.66 -6.37
CA PRO A 31 -1.00 7.55 -6.46
C PRO A 31 -0.34 8.56 -5.52
N ILE A 32 0.68 8.12 -4.77
CA ILE A 32 1.53 9.00 -3.96
C ILE A 32 2.62 9.58 -4.86
N GLY A 33 2.63 10.91 -4.97
CA GLY A 33 3.60 11.69 -5.74
C GLY A 33 4.57 12.48 -4.87
N LYS A 34 5.21 13.50 -5.45
CA LYS A 34 6.19 14.37 -4.77
C LYS A 34 5.57 15.58 -4.05
N SER A 35 4.32 15.94 -4.34
CA SER A 35 3.63 17.10 -3.73
C SER A 35 2.67 16.66 -2.62
N LYS A 36 2.46 17.55 -1.63
CA LYS A 36 1.73 17.32 -0.36
C LYS A 36 0.75 16.14 -0.42
N ASN A 37 1.12 15.07 0.30
CA ASN A 37 0.32 13.86 0.39
C ASN A 37 -1.07 14.22 0.92
N LYS A 38 -2.11 13.79 0.19
CA LYS A 38 -3.42 13.61 0.80
C LYS A 38 -3.23 12.64 1.96
N GLU A 39 -3.89 12.93 3.08
CA GLU A 39 -3.90 12.03 4.21
C GLU A 39 -4.45 10.67 3.77
N SER A 40 -3.78 9.59 4.18
CA SER A 40 -4.14 8.22 3.81
C SER A 40 -4.27 7.38 5.07
N ASP A 41 -5.27 6.50 5.09
CA ASP A 41 -5.47 5.56 6.19
C ASP A 41 -4.41 4.44 6.19
N CYS A 42 -3.80 4.21 5.03
CA CYS A 42 -2.74 3.25 4.79
C CYS A 42 -2.05 3.58 3.46
N VAL A 43 -0.77 3.26 3.38
CA VAL A 43 0.01 3.32 2.14
C VAL A 43 0.39 1.92 1.70
N ILE A 44 0.00 1.57 0.47
CA ILE A 44 0.51 0.38 -0.21
C ILE A 44 1.80 0.75 -0.94
N VAL A 45 2.88 0.03 -0.66
CA VAL A 45 4.18 0.23 -1.28
C VAL A 45 4.53 -0.95 -2.18
N LEU A 46 4.74 -0.68 -3.46
CA LEU A 46 5.09 -1.66 -4.48
C LEU A 46 6.61 -1.84 -4.63
N GLY A 47 7.04 -2.93 -5.27
CA GLY A 47 8.46 -3.21 -5.52
C GLY A 47 9.18 -3.95 -4.38
N GLY A 48 8.45 -4.65 -3.51
CA GLY A 48 9.01 -5.47 -2.44
C GLY A 48 9.79 -4.67 -1.38
N ASP A 49 10.73 -5.32 -0.70
CA ASP A 49 11.54 -4.69 0.37
C ASP A 49 12.30 -3.44 -0.08
N LYS A 50 12.78 -3.45 -1.32
CA LYS A 50 13.45 -2.28 -1.91
C LYS A 50 12.48 -1.11 -2.05
N GLY A 51 11.25 -1.37 -2.47
CA GLY A 51 10.18 -0.37 -2.52
C GLY A 51 9.88 0.22 -1.15
N VAL A 52 9.65 -0.64 -0.14
CA VAL A 52 9.33 -0.24 1.24
C VAL A 52 10.44 0.63 1.83
N ARG A 53 11.70 0.18 1.71
CA ARG A 53 12.86 0.96 2.16
C ARG A 53 12.92 2.33 1.45
N ASN A 54 12.71 2.37 0.15
CA ASN A 54 12.75 3.61 -0.62
C ASN A 54 11.62 4.58 -0.23
N TYR A 55 10.43 4.08 0.12
CA TYR A 55 9.32 4.89 0.60
C TYR A 55 9.70 5.63 1.90
N PHE A 56 10.23 4.90 2.89
CA PHE A 56 10.65 5.48 4.16
C PHE A 56 11.84 6.44 4.03
N HIS A 57 12.75 6.23 3.09
CA HIS A 57 13.84 7.19 2.83
C HIS A 57 13.36 8.51 2.22
N ARG A 58 12.18 8.54 1.56
CA ARG A 58 11.67 9.72 0.86
C ARG A 58 10.58 10.47 1.62
N THR A 59 9.98 9.84 2.63
CA THR A 59 8.82 10.38 3.32
C THR A 59 9.20 10.82 4.72
N PHE A 60 8.98 12.09 5.05
CA PHE A 60 9.20 12.64 6.40
C PHE A 60 8.05 12.34 7.37
N ASP A 61 6.90 11.90 6.85
CA ASP A 61 5.76 11.46 7.64
C ASP A 61 5.76 9.92 7.76
N SER A 62 6.13 9.45 8.95
CA SER A 62 6.25 8.03 9.29
C SER A 62 5.00 7.46 9.98
N THR A 63 3.94 8.25 10.10
CA THR A 63 2.81 7.89 10.97
C THR A 63 1.76 7.03 10.27
N SER A 64 1.68 7.10 8.93
CA SER A 64 0.74 6.29 8.15
C SER A 64 1.14 4.81 8.17
N PRO A 65 0.22 3.87 8.46
CA PRO A 65 0.47 2.45 8.31
C PRO A 65 0.91 2.10 6.88
N VAL A 66 1.90 1.22 6.75
CA VAL A 66 2.44 0.79 5.45
C VAL A 66 2.21 -0.70 5.23
N LEU A 67 1.74 -1.05 4.04
CA LEU A 67 1.67 -2.41 3.53
C LEU A 67 2.59 -2.55 2.31
N GLY A 68 3.69 -3.25 2.46
CA GLY A 68 4.57 -3.62 1.35
C GLY A 68 4.01 -4.78 0.54
N VAL A 69 4.01 -4.63 -0.78
CA VAL A 69 3.57 -5.65 -1.74
C VAL A 69 4.74 -6.04 -2.65
N SER A 70 4.98 -7.34 -2.77
CA SER A 70 5.96 -7.91 -3.69
C SER A 70 5.31 -8.34 -5.01
N GLU A 71 6.04 -8.20 -6.10
CA GLU A 71 5.60 -8.56 -7.47
C GLU A 71 6.30 -9.81 -8.00
N GLY A 72 7.31 -10.32 -7.29
CA GLY A 72 8.15 -11.44 -7.70
C GLY A 72 8.14 -12.58 -6.69
N GLU A 73 8.76 -13.70 -7.07
CA GLU A 73 8.80 -14.95 -6.30
C GLU A 73 9.73 -14.91 -5.07
N ALA A 74 10.54 -13.87 -4.94
CA ALA A 74 11.42 -13.71 -3.79
C ALA A 74 10.63 -13.21 -2.56
N SER A 75 10.56 -14.04 -1.53
CA SER A 75 10.02 -13.66 -0.23
C SER A 75 10.88 -12.55 0.39
N GLY A 76 10.27 -11.38 0.63
CA GLY A 76 10.89 -10.27 1.35
C GLY A 76 10.57 -10.30 2.84
N PHE A 77 11.35 -9.58 3.66
CA PHE A 77 11.07 -9.39 5.08
C PHE A 77 10.11 -8.20 5.32
N LEU A 78 10.24 -7.15 4.50
CA LEU A 78 9.49 -5.90 4.65
C LEU A 78 8.20 -5.88 3.83
N ALA A 79 8.13 -6.57 2.70
CA ALA A 79 6.89 -6.76 1.96
C ALA A 79 6.09 -7.92 2.54
N GLN A 80 4.88 -7.64 3.01
CA GLN A 80 4.07 -8.60 3.77
C GLN A 80 3.16 -9.45 2.89
N VAL A 81 2.86 -9.03 1.66
CA VAL A 81 1.88 -9.68 0.79
C VAL A 81 2.39 -9.72 -0.64
N GLU A 82 2.16 -10.84 -1.33
CA GLU A 82 2.42 -10.93 -2.76
C GLU A 82 1.25 -10.37 -3.57
N LEU A 83 1.52 -9.73 -4.71
CA LEU A 83 0.49 -9.12 -5.55
C LEU A 83 -0.63 -10.12 -5.93
N ARG A 84 -0.27 -11.38 -6.17
CA ARG A 84 -1.23 -12.45 -6.51
C ARG A 84 -2.21 -12.77 -5.37
N GLU A 85 -1.81 -12.51 -4.12
CA GLU A 85 -2.61 -12.77 -2.92
C GLU A 85 -3.42 -11.54 -2.50
N PHE A 86 -3.13 -10.36 -3.06
CA PHE A 86 -3.70 -9.10 -2.61
C PHE A 86 -5.22 -9.06 -2.70
N SER A 87 -5.81 -9.69 -3.73
CA SER A 87 -7.27 -9.78 -3.88
C SER A 87 -7.94 -10.50 -2.69
N ALA A 88 -7.34 -11.57 -2.19
CA ALA A 88 -7.84 -12.25 -0.98
C ALA A 88 -7.56 -11.44 0.28
N TYR A 89 -6.46 -10.69 0.32
CA TYR A 89 -6.05 -9.90 1.47
C TYR A 89 -6.86 -8.61 1.68
N VAL A 90 -7.46 -8.03 0.63
CA VAL A 90 -8.09 -6.70 0.70
C VAL A 90 -9.18 -6.57 1.77
N ASN A 91 -9.93 -7.65 2.03
CA ASN A 91 -10.95 -7.68 3.08
C ASN A 91 -10.33 -7.69 4.49
N ILE A 92 -9.21 -8.40 4.66
CA ILE A 92 -8.44 -8.41 5.91
C ILE A 92 -7.85 -7.02 6.17
N LEU A 93 -7.29 -6.38 5.14
CA LEU A 93 -6.75 -5.03 5.20
C LEU A 93 -7.78 -4.02 5.72
N LYS A 94 -9.00 -4.05 5.15
CA LYS A 94 -10.10 -3.17 5.54
C LYS A 94 -10.45 -3.32 7.02
N ASN A 95 -10.54 -4.54 7.52
CA ASN A 95 -10.84 -4.82 8.92
C ASN A 95 -9.72 -4.37 9.87
N LYS A 96 -8.46 -4.62 9.51
CA LYS A 96 -7.30 -4.22 10.33
C LYS A 96 -7.18 -2.70 10.47
N ILE A 97 -7.33 -1.96 9.37
CA ILE A 97 -7.26 -0.48 9.40
C ILE A 97 -8.41 0.10 10.23
N MET A 98 -9.62 -0.42 10.06
CA MET A 98 -10.77 0.02 10.86
C MET A 98 -10.56 -0.25 12.36
N LEU A 99 -9.96 -1.38 12.71
CA LEU A 99 -9.61 -1.70 14.09
C LEU A 99 -8.54 -0.76 14.64
N LEU A 100 -7.47 -0.48 13.88
CA LEU A 100 -6.39 0.40 14.30
C LEU A 100 -6.88 1.81 14.64
N LYS A 101 -7.79 2.35 13.82
CA LYS A 101 -8.41 3.66 14.06
C LYS A 101 -9.18 3.72 15.37
N LYS A 102 -9.93 2.67 15.72
CA LYS A 102 -10.66 2.60 16.99
C LYS A 102 -9.77 2.67 18.24
N PHE A 103 -8.48 2.39 18.12
CA PHE A 103 -7.52 2.44 19.23
C PHE A 103 -6.72 3.76 19.29
N LEU A 104 -6.82 4.59 18.25
CA LEU A 104 -6.09 5.85 18.12
C LEU A 104 -6.99 7.09 18.29
N ASP A 105 -8.31 6.88 18.36
CA ASP A 105 -9.35 7.86 18.72
C ASP A 105 -9.72 7.73 20.22
#